data_AF-A0A2V5JYG1-F1
#
_entry.id   AF-A0A2V5JYG1-F1
#
_cell.length_a   1.000
_cell.length_b   1.000
_cell.length_c   1.000
_cell.angle_alpha   90.00
_cell.angle_beta   90.00
_cell.angle_gamma   90.00
#
_symmetry.space_group_name_H-M   'P 1'
#
loop_
_entity.id
_entity.type
_entity.pdbx_description
1 polymer ?
#
loop_
_entity_poly.entity_id
_entity_poly.type
_entity_poly.pdbx_seq_one_letter_code
_entity_poly.pdbx_strand_id
1 'polypeptide(L)'
;MKNVRYKNQNIAVLGAGLSGSAAAFLLRSEGARVTVLDSAEEKNLLKSTIDNLRAQGVHVICGAAADENSSAYDMAILSPGIDPASPLARNFLSRGIEIISELELGWQ
;
A
#
# COMPACT_ATOMS: atom_id res chain seq x y z
N MET A 1 -6.11 5.89 22.35
CA MET A 1 -5.85 4.44 22.50
C MET A 1 -5.26 3.96 21.18
N LYS A 2 -4.14 3.22 21.16
CA LYS A 2 -3.61 2.68 19.90
C LYS A 2 -4.59 1.62 19.39
N ASN A 3 -5.22 1.84 18.24
CA ASN A 3 -6.10 0.87 17.61
C ASN A 3 -5.31 -0.42 17.36
N VAL A 4 -5.75 -1.53 17.97
CA VAL A 4 -5.08 -2.84 17.86
C VAL A 4 -5.38 -3.51 16.51
N ARG A 5 -6.30 -2.92 15.73
CA ARG A 5 -6.88 -3.50 14.51
C ARG A 5 -5.82 -3.99 13.52
N TYR A 6 -4.83 -3.16 13.20
CA TYR A 6 -3.86 -3.46 12.14
C TYR A 6 -2.57 -4.11 12.64
N LYS A 7 -2.44 -4.30 13.96
CA LYS A 7 -1.21 -4.82 14.56
C LYS A 7 -0.92 -6.23 14.02
N ASN A 8 0.30 -6.43 13.54
CA ASN A 8 0.81 -7.67 12.92
C ASN A 8 0.13 -8.09 11.60
N GLN A 9 -0.83 -7.33 11.08
CA GLN A 9 -1.42 -7.62 9.76
C GLN A 9 -0.44 -7.29 8.63
N ASN A 10 -0.49 -8.07 7.55
CA ASN A 10 0.18 -7.81 6.29
C ASN A 10 -0.73 -6.96 5.41
N ILE A 11 -0.41 -5.68 5.24
CA ILE A 11 -1.27 -4.75 4.51
C ILE A 11 -0.54 -4.23 3.27
N ALA A 12 -1.23 -4.32 2.14
CA ALA A 12 -0.79 -3.70 0.89
C ALA A 12 -1.31 -2.26 0.81
N VAL A 13 -0.50 -1.33 0.33
CA VAL A 13 -0.93 0.00 -0.06
C VAL A 13 -0.67 0.16 -1.55
N LEU A 14 -1.72 0.40 -2.31
CA LEU A 14 -1.66 0.50 -3.76
C LEU A 14 -1.44 1.97 -4.13
N GLY A 15 -0.23 2.30 -4.55
CA GLY A 15 0.26 3.64 -4.92
C GLY A 15 1.25 4.22 -3.91
N ALA A 16 2.39 4.72 -4.40
CA ALA A 16 3.46 5.35 -3.62
C ALA A 16 3.34 6.89 -3.55
N GLY A 17 2.27 7.48 -4.08
CA GLY A 17 2.00 8.92 -4.01
C GLY A 17 1.84 9.45 -2.58
N LEU A 18 1.45 10.72 -2.45
CA LEU A 18 1.34 11.40 -1.15
C LEU A 18 0.39 10.66 -0.18
N SER A 19 -0.85 10.39 -0.61
CA SER A 19 -1.84 9.69 0.23
C SER A 19 -1.43 8.26 0.55
N GLY A 20 -0.91 7.52 -0.43
CA GLY A 20 -0.43 6.14 -0.20
C GLY A 20 0.74 6.09 0.79
N SER A 21 1.67 7.03 0.69
CA SER A 21 2.78 7.15 1.65
C SER A 21 2.27 7.47 3.06
N ALA A 22 1.31 8.41 3.19
CA ALA A 22 0.70 8.74 4.47
C ALA A 22 -0.03 7.54 5.10
N ALA A 23 -0.82 6.80 4.30
CA ALA A 23 -1.49 5.57 4.73
C ALA A 23 -0.47 4.52 5.20
N ALA A 24 0.63 4.34 4.46
CA ALA A 24 1.67 3.40 4.84
C ALA A 24 2.31 3.76 6.18
N PHE A 25 2.63 5.04 6.40
CA PHE A 25 3.20 5.49 7.68
C PHE A 25 2.24 5.32 8.85
N LEU A 26 0.96 5.64 8.67
CA LEU A 26 -0.07 5.42 9.68
C LEU A 26 -0.13 3.94 10.08
N LEU A 27 -0.30 3.05 9.10
CA LEU A 27 -0.38 1.60 9.33
C LEU A 27 0.88 1.03 9.98
N ARG A 28 2.07 1.51 9.60
CA ARG A 28 3.33 1.15 10.27
C ARG A 28 3.34 1.59 11.73
N SER A 29 2.87 2.80 12.02
CA SER A 29 2.81 3.33 13.39
C SER A 29 1.85 2.53 14.29
N GLU A 30 0.86 1.87 13.68
CA GLU A 30 -0.12 0.98 14.32
C GLU A 30 0.37 -0.49 14.41
N GLY A 31 1.57 -0.77 13.89
CA GLY A 31 2.23 -2.07 14.02
C GLY A 31 1.88 -3.06 12.91
N ALA A 32 1.34 -2.60 11.78
CA ALA A 32 1.17 -3.43 10.59
C ALA A 32 2.51 -3.68 9.88
N ARG A 33 2.60 -4.78 9.13
CA ARG A 33 3.66 -5.05 8.15
C ARG A 33 3.17 -4.53 6.80
N VAL A 34 3.77 -3.44 6.33
CA VAL A 34 3.25 -2.70 5.17
C VAL A 34 4.14 -2.91 3.95
N THR A 35 3.51 -3.21 2.81
CA THR A 35 4.14 -3.13 1.49
C THR A 35 3.41 -2.08 0.66
N VAL A 36 4.15 -1.12 0.11
CA VAL A 36 3.66 -0.18 -0.91
C VAL A 36 3.96 -0.78 -2.28
N LEU A 37 2.95 -0.83 -3.14
CA LEU A 37 3.04 -1.33 -4.51
C LEU A 37 2.66 -0.20 -5.47
N ASP A 38 3.50 0.08 -6.47
CA ASP A 38 3.21 1.10 -7.48
C ASP A 38 3.54 0.56 -8.88
N SER A 39 2.61 0.72 -9.82
CA SER A 39 2.79 0.23 -11.20
C SER A 39 3.88 1.00 -11.96
N ALA A 40 4.26 2.21 -11.50
CA ALA A 40 5.36 2.94 -12.09
C ALA A 40 6.70 2.28 -11.75
N GLU A 41 7.61 2.24 -12.72
CA GLU A 41 9.01 1.90 -12.49
C GLU A 41 9.62 2.82 -11.42
N GLU A 42 10.49 2.29 -10.56
CA GLU A 42 11.07 3.06 -9.44
C GLU A 42 11.77 4.34 -9.89
N LYS A 43 12.42 4.31 -11.07
CA LYS A 43 13.08 5.48 -11.68
C LYS A 43 12.14 6.64 -12.01
N ASN A 44 10.84 6.37 -12.14
CA ASN A 44 9.80 7.35 -12.44
C ASN A 44 9.11 7.88 -11.17
N LEU A 45 9.41 7.28 -10.01
CA LEU A 45 8.90 7.72 -8.71
C LEU A 45 9.88 8.71 -8.07
N LEU A 46 9.36 9.55 -7.16
CA LEU A 46 10.21 10.46 -6.41
C LEU A 46 11.13 9.67 -5.48
N LYS A 47 12.44 9.72 -5.76
CA LYS A 47 13.46 9.01 -4.97
C LYS A 47 13.33 9.30 -3.46
N SER A 48 13.09 10.56 -3.09
CA SER A 48 12.90 10.96 -1.69
C SER A 48 11.72 10.25 -1.02
N THR A 49 10.63 10.02 -1.75
CA THR A 49 9.46 9.28 -1.24
C THR A 49 9.81 7.82 -0.98
N ILE A 50 10.47 7.17 -1.94
CA ILE A 50 10.87 5.76 -1.83
C ILE A 50 11.87 5.56 -0.70
N ASP A 51 12.88 6.43 -0.60
CA ASP A 51 13.89 6.39 0.46
C ASP A 51 13.24 6.58 1.84
N ASN A 52 12.29 7.50 1.97
CA ASN A 52 11.57 7.72 3.23
C ASN A 52 10.70 6.52 3.63
N LEU A 53 9.94 5.93 2.68
CA LEU A 53 9.17 4.70 2.93
C LEU A 53 10.06 3.58 3.47
N ARG A 54 11.19 3.31 2.79
CA ARG A 54 12.14 2.28 3.19
C ARG A 54 12.78 2.58 4.55
N ALA A 55 13.14 3.85 4.82
CA ALA A 55 13.69 4.27 6.11
C ALA A 55 12.74 4.04 7.28
N GLN A 56 11.42 4.09 7.05
CA GLN A 56 10.38 3.76 8.04
C GLN A 56 10.02 2.27 8.09
N GLY A 57 10.81 1.42 7.42
CA GLY A 57 10.61 -0.02 7.38
C GLY A 57 9.37 -0.46 6.58
N VAL A 58 8.93 0.35 5.61
CA VAL A 58 7.94 -0.04 4.62
C VAL A 58 8.64 -0.75 3.46
N HIS A 59 8.13 -1.90 3.04
CA HIS A 59 8.61 -2.55 1.82
C HIS A 59 8.01 -1.85 0.60
N VAL A 60 8.79 -1.71 -0.47
CA VAL A 60 8.33 -1.01 -1.69
C VAL A 60 8.62 -1.87 -2.90
N ILE A 61 7.58 -2.13 -3.71
CA ILE A 61 7.64 -2.88 -4.96
C ILE A 61 7.12 -1.98 -6.08
N CYS A 62 7.84 -1.93 -7.19
CA CYS A 62 7.58 -1.01 -8.30
C CYS A 62 7.44 -1.76 -9.62
N GLY A 63 6.85 -1.11 -10.62
CA GLY A 63 6.76 -1.62 -11.99
C GLY A 63 5.89 -2.88 -12.13
N ALA A 64 6.17 -3.70 -13.14
CA ALA A 64 5.41 -4.93 -13.39
C ALA A 64 5.39 -5.90 -12.19
N ALA A 65 6.46 -5.93 -11.39
CA ALA A 65 6.51 -6.75 -10.18
C ALA A 65 5.47 -6.33 -9.12
N ALA A 66 5.04 -5.07 -9.13
CA ALA A 66 3.96 -4.58 -8.28
C ALA A 66 2.61 -5.09 -8.78
N ASP A 67 2.37 -4.96 -10.08
CA ASP A 67 1.13 -5.40 -10.73
C ASP A 67 0.90 -6.92 -10.60
N GLU A 68 1.98 -7.70 -10.68
CA GLU A 68 1.96 -9.17 -10.63
C GLU A 68 2.17 -9.74 -9.22
N ASN A 69 2.26 -8.89 -8.19
CA ASN A 69 2.60 -9.35 -6.85
C ASN A 69 1.58 -10.36 -6.29
N SER A 70 2.07 -11.55 -5.94
CA SER A 70 1.24 -12.65 -5.43
C SER A 70 1.42 -12.92 -3.93
N SER A 71 2.10 -12.05 -3.19
CA SER A 71 2.29 -12.20 -1.75
C SER A 71 0.96 -12.21 -1.00
N ALA A 72 0.89 -12.91 0.14
CA ALA A 72 -0.30 -12.95 0.98
C ALA A 72 -0.48 -11.65 1.76
N TYR A 73 -1.66 -11.04 1.65
CA TYR A 73 -2.08 -9.83 2.36
C TYR A 73 -3.42 -10.07 3.04
N ASP A 74 -3.60 -9.47 4.21
CA ASP A 74 -4.86 -9.51 4.96
C ASP A 74 -5.85 -8.48 4.40
N MET A 75 -5.36 -7.34 3.91
CA MET A 75 -6.16 -6.25 3.33
C MET A 75 -5.28 -5.38 2.40
N ALA A 76 -5.92 -4.61 1.51
CA ALA A 76 -5.28 -3.56 0.74
C ALA A 76 -5.93 -2.18 0.95
N ILE A 77 -5.11 -1.13 0.87
CA ILE A 77 -5.55 0.26 0.83
C ILE A 77 -5.40 0.77 -0.60
N LEU A 78 -6.50 1.26 -1.18
CA LEU A 78 -6.49 1.89 -2.49
C LEU A 78 -6.26 3.39 -2.35
N SER A 79 -5.14 3.88 -2.87
CA SER A 79 -4.86 5.32 -2.95
C SER A 79 -5.79 5.98 -3.98
N PRO A 80 -6.29 7.21 -3.76
CA PRO A 80 -7.28 7.86 -4.64
C PRO A 80 -6.88 8.01 -6.10
N GLY A 81 -5.58 8.04 -6.40
CA GLY A 81 -5.06 8.18 -7.76
C GLY A 81 -4.96 6.87 -8.55
N ILE A 82 -5.23 5.71 -7.92
CA ILE A 82 -5.19 4.42 -8.59
C ILE A 82 -6.55 4.09 -9.18
N ASP A 83 -6.57 3.84 -10.49
CA ASP A 83 -7.77 3.32 -11.16
C ASP A 83 -8.11 1.92 -10.60
N PRO A 84 -9.33 1.68 -10.07
CA PRO A 84 -9.76 0.35 -9.63
C PRO A 84 -9.72 -0.71 -10.74
N ALA A 85 -9.74 -0.30 -12.01
CA ALA A 85 -9.59 -1.18 -13.16
C ALA A 85 -8.13 -1.43 -13.57
N SER A 86 -7.15 -0.80 -12.91
CA SER A 86 -5.72 -1.01 -13.18
C SER A 86 -5.29 -2.47 -12.93
N PRO A 87 -4.21 -2.94 -13.59
CA PRO A 87 -3.65 -4.27 -13.30
C PRO A 87 -3.36 -4.48 -11.81
N LEU A 88 -2.76 -3.48 -11.15
CA LEU A 88 -2.49 -3.47 -9.72
C LEU A 88 -3.76 -3.73 -8.89
N ALA A 89 -4.80 -2.91 -9.04
CA ALA A 89 -6.02 -3.07 -8.25
C ALA A 89 -6.74 -4.39 -8.57
N ARG A 90 -6.81 -4.77 -9.86
CA ARG A 90 -7.46 -6.01 -10.30
C ARG A 90 -6.80 -7.26 -9.76
N ASN A 91 -5.48 -7.28 -9.63
CA ASN A 91 -4.76 -8.41 -9.03
C ASN A 91 -5.31 -8.70 -7.63
N PHE A 92 -5.40 -7.69 -6.76
CA PHE A 92 -5.93 -7.83 -5.40
C PHE A 92 -7.43 -8.19 -5.38
N LEU A 93 -8.24 -7.52 -6.20
CA LEU A 93 -9.67 -7.81 -6.31
C LEU A 93 -9.94 -9.26 -6.76
N SER A 94 -9.20 -9.75 -7.75
CA SER A 94 -9.37 -11.11 -8.30
C SER A 94 -9.06 -12.21 -7.28
N ARG A 95 -8.28 -11.88 -6.25
CA ARG A 95 -7.88 -12.75 -5.15
C ARG A 95 -8.82 -12.67 -3.95
N GLY A 96 -9.87 -11.85 -4.02
CA GLY A 96 -10.83 -11.65 -2.95
C GLY A 96 -10.25 -10.95 -1.71
N ILE A 97 -9.15 -10.22 -1.87
CA ILE A 97 -8.57 -9.41 -0.78
C ILE A 97 -9.48 -8.20 -0.54
N GLU A 98 -9.82 -7.94 0.72
CA GLU A 98 -10.57 -6.76 1.11
C GLU A 98 -9.78 -5.49 0.71
N ILE A 99 -10.45 -4.57 0.01
CA ILE A 99 -9.86 -3.29 -0.38
C ILE A 99 -10.72 -2.17 0.18
N ILE A 100 -10.10 -1.30 0.97
CA ILE A 100 -10.71 -0.05 1.46
C ILE A 100 -9.99 1.16 0.85
N SER A 101 -10.65 2.31 0.84
CA SER A 101 -10.03 3.56 0.40
C SER A 101 -9.13 4.17 1.49
N GLU A 102 -8.16 5.00 1.11
CA GLU A 102 -7.37 5.78 2.08
C GLU A 102 -8.24 6.70 2.96
N LEU A 103 -9.32 7.27 2.43
CA LEU A 103 -10.26 8.08 3.21
C LEU A 103 -10.99 7.23 4.27
N GLU A 104 -11.36 6.00 3.91
CA GLU A 104 -11.97 5.07 4.85
C GLU A 104 -10.98 4.65 5.94
N LEU A 105 -9.71 4.40 5.59
CA LEU A 105 -8.66 4.19 6.57
C LEU A 105 -8.55 5.35 7.55
N GLY A 106 -8.61 6.60 7.07
CA GLY A 106 -8.55 7.79 7.92
C GLY A 106 -9.78 8.02 8.81
N TRP A 107 -10.91 7.38 8.48
CA TRP A 107 -12.14 7.44 9.28
C TRP A 107 -12.19 6.36 10.39
N GLN A 108 -11.54 5.21 10.18
CA GLN A 108 -11.54 4.05 11.07
C GLN A 108 -10.57 4.16 12.25
#